data_AF-A0A371GRD8-F1
#
_entry.id   AF-A0A371GRD8-F1
#
_cell.length_a   1.000
_cell.length_b   1.000
_cell.length_c   1.000
_cell.angle_alpha   90.00
_cell.angle_beta   90.00
_cell.angle_gamma   90.00
#
_symmetry.space_group_name_H-M   'P 1'
#
loop_
_entity.id
_entity.type
_entity.pdbx_description
1 polymer ?
#
loop_
_entity_poly.entity_id
_entity_poly.type
_entity_poly.pdbx_seq_one_letter_code
_entity_poly.pdbx_strand_id
1 'polypeptide(L)'
;MVVTYKDWHDMLPYALHGYQTLMRMSKGETPYSLVYGTEAVFLVEVEIPSPRVLAEAELDESEWSMKNTFDKRVRPRVFKEGDLVLKKRLPNVKDPRGK
;
A
#
# COMPACT_ATOMS: atom_id res chain seq x y z
N MET A 1 -15.45 -3.38 18.33
CA MET A 1 -16.09 -2.68 17.19
C MET A 1 -17.37 -3.42 16.84
N VAL A 2 -18.53 -2.75 16.85
CA VAL A 2 -19.75 -3.33 16.27
C VAL A 2 -19.67 -3.03 14.78
N VAL A 3 -19.47 -4.06 13.96
CA VAL A 3 -19.38 -3.88 12.53
C VAL A 3 -20.77 -3.95 11.93
N THR A 4 -21.22 -2.86 11.29
CA THR A 4 -22.53 -2.79 10.66
C THR A 4 -22.43 -2.95 9.15
N TYR A 5 -23.54 -3.27 8.48
CA TYR A 5 -23.57 -3.39 7.01
C TYR A 5 -23.14 -2.09 6.29
N LYS A 6 -23.30 -0.93 6.94
CA LYS A 6 -22.90 0.37 6.38
C LYS A 6 -21.38 0.54 6.28
N ASP A 7 -20.63 -0.23 7.07
CA ASP A 7 -19.18 -0.15 7.20
C ASP A 7 -18.50 -1.20 6.30
N TRP A 8 -19.19 -1.67 5.25
CA TRP A 8 -18.67 -2.68 4.33
C TRP A 8 -17.37 -2.26 3.64
N HIS A 9 -17.18 -0.95 3.43
CA HIS A 9 -15.98 -0.38 2.82
C HIS A 9 -14.76 -0.48 3.75
N ASP A 10 -14.95 -0.32 5.06
CA ASP A 10 -13.91 -0.54 6.07
C ASP A 10 -13.59 -2.03 6.23
N MET A 11 -14.55 -2.92 5.97
CA MET A 11 -14.34 -4.38 5.99
C MET A 11 -13.70 -4.93 4.71
N LEU A 12 -13.78 -4.20 3.59
CA LEU A 12 -13.33 -4.67 2.30
C LEU A 12 -11.86 -5.15 2.29
N PRO A 13 -10.90 -4.42 2.90
CA PRO A 13 -9.51 -4.86 2.95
C PRO A 13 -9.34 -6.19 3.70
N TYR A 14 -10.08 -6.38 4.80
CA TYR A 14 -10.03 -7.59 5.61
C TYR A 14 -10.64 -8.80 4.88
N ALA A 15 -11.77 -8.60 4.20
CA ALA A 15 -12.42 -9.64 3.42
C ALA A 15 -11.54 -10.07 2.23
N LEU A 16 -10.92 -9.11 1.54
CA LEU A 16 -10.00 -9.39 0.45
C LEU A 16 -8.76 -10.13 0.96
N HIS A 17 -8.21 -9.73 2.10
CA HIS A 17 -7.09 -10.40 2.72
C HIS A 17 -7.43 -11.86 3.07
N GLY A 18 -8.57 -12.10 3.73
CA GLY A 18 -9.03 -13.44 4.03
C GLY A 18 -9.20 -14.30 2.77
N TYR A 19 -9.69 -13.73 1.67
CA TYR A 19 -9.76 -14.45 0.40
C TYR A 19 -8.39 -14.82 -0.16
N GLN A 20 -7.39 -13.94 -0.05
CA GLN A 20 -6.05 -14.15 -0.59
C GLN A 20 -5.22 -15.16 0.21
N THR A 21 -5.40 -15.19 1.53
CA THR A 21 -4.58 -16.01 2.46
C THR A 21 -5.25 -17.30 2.90
N LEU A 22 -6.58 -17.42 2.81
CA LEU A 22 -7.25 -18.64 3.20
C LEU A 22 -6.97 -19.77 2.19
N MET A 23 -6.43 -20.88 2.72
CA MET A 23 -6.19 -22.08 1.92
C MET A 23 -7.49 -22.62 1.33
N ARG A 24 -7.49 -22.89 0.02
CA ARG A 24 -8.62 -23.57 -0.61
C ARG A 24 -8.48 -25.07 -0.46
N MET A 25 -9.47 -25.70 0.16
CA MET A 25 -9.57 -27.14 0.39
C MET A 25 -9.39 -28.01 -0.87
N SER A 26 -9.68 -27.46 -2.06
CA SER A 26 -9.56 -28.19 -3.33
C SER A 26 -8.12 -28.38 -3.83
N LYS A 27 -7.18 -27.51 -3.43
CA LYS A 27 -5.78 -27.56 -3.91
C LYS A 27 -4.74 -27.51 -2.79
N GLY A 28 -5.14 -27.16 -1.57
CA GLY A 28 -4.21 -26.96 -0.44
C GLY A 28 -3.31 -25.73 -0.62
N GLU A 29 -3.58 -24.91 -1.63
CA GLU A 29 -2.83 -23.70 -1.97
C GLU A 29 -3.72 -22.47 -1.78
N THR A 30 -3.11 -21.34 -1.41
CA THR A 30 -3.82 -20.07 -1.26
C THR A 30 -3.95 -19.40 -2.63
N PRO A 31 -5.00 -18.59 -2.88
CA PRO A 31 -5.09 -17.86 -4.13
C PRO A 31 -3.87 -16.99 -4.43
N TYR A 32 -3.22 -16.45 -3.39
CA TYR A 32 -1.97 -15.69 -3.53
C TYR A 32 -0.80 -16.56 -4.00
N SER A 33 -0.61 -17.76 -3.42
CA SER A 33 0.49 -18.65 -3.79
C SER A 33 0.38 -19.13 -5.24
N LEU A 34 -0.84 -19.23 -5.77
CA LEU A 34 -1.06 -19.53 -7.19
C LEU A 34 -0.59 -18.43 -8.14
N VAL A 35 -0.73 -17.16 -7.73
CA VAL A 35 -0.38 -16.01 -8.59
C VAL A 35 1.10 -15.69 -8.51
N TYR A 36 1.67 -15.72 -7.31
CA TYR A 36 3.04 -15.25 -7.07
C TYR A 36 4.05 -16.37 -6.78
N GLY A 37 3.59 -17.61 -6.58
CA GLY A 37 4.46 -18.77 -6.32
C GLY A 37 5.00 -18.87 -4.90
N THR A 38 4.53 -18.04 -3.97
CA THR A 38 4.97 -18.01 -2.56
C THR A 38 3.79 -17.95 -1.61
N GLU A 39 3.92 -18.48 -0.40
CA GLU A 39 2.90 -18.31 0.64
C GLU A 39 2.72 -16.83 0.99
N ALA A 40 1.48 -16.42 1.24
CA ALA A 40 1.18 -15.05 1.63
C ALA A 40 1.64 -14.82 3.08
N VAL A 41 2.79 -14.20 3.25
CA VAL A 41 3.17 -13.61 4.53
C VAL A 41 2.34 -12.34 4.69
N PHE A 42 1.67 -12.21 5.84
CA PHE A 42 0.77 -11.09 6.18
C PHE A 42 1.31 -9.74 5.67
N LEU A 43 0.44 -8.99 4.99
CA LEU A 43 0.82 -7.85 4.16
C LEU A 43 1.24 -6.66 5.01
N VAL A 44 2.55 -6.41 5.03
CA VAL A 44 3.17 -5.13 5.36
C VAL A 44 2.45 -3.94 4.68
N GLU A 45 1.79 -4.12 3.53
CA GLU A 45 1.04 -3.04 2.85
C GLU A 45 -0.37 -2.77 3.42
N VAL A 46 -0.94 -3.70 4.18
CA VAL A 46 -2.20 -3.49 4.93
C VAL A 46 -1.91 -2.91 6.31
N GLU A 47 -0.76 -3.26 6.91
CA GLU A 47 -0.26 -2.67 8.16
C GLU A 47 0.42 -1.31 7.97
N ILE A 48 1.06 -1.07 6.84
CA ILE A 48 1.72 0.20 6.52
C ILE A 48 0.91 0.89 5.42
N PRO A 49 0.03 1.83 5.78
CA PRO A 49 -0.66 2.63 4.80
C PRO A 49 0.35 3.32 3.88
N SER A 50 0.02 3.46 2.60
CA SER A 50 0.92 4.14 1.67
C SER A 50 1.20 5.58 2.14
N PRO A 51 2.38 6.17 1.83
CA PRO A 51 2.72 7.53 2.26
C PRO A 51 1.71 8.62 1.90
N ARG A 52 0.85 8.37 0.89
CA ARG A 52 -0.24 9.27 0.48
C ARG A 52 -1.44 9.16 1.42
N VAL A 53 -1.81 7.95 1.79
CA VAL A 53 -2.86 7.66 2.78
C VAL A 53 -2.43 8.18 4.17
N LEU A 54 -1.15 7.99 4.53
CA LEU A 54 -0.54 8.54 5.75
C LEU A 54 -0.43 10.08 5.77
N ALA A 55 -0.46 10.74 4.61
CA ALA A 55 -0.45 12.20 4.54
C ALA A 55 -1.85 12.80 4.69
N GLU A 56 -2.88 12.02 4.38
CA GLU A 56 -4.29 12.41 4.50
C GLU A 56 -4.89 12.01 5.86
N ALA A 57 -4.38 10.95 6.48
CA ALA A 57 -4.73 10.53 7.83
C ALA A 57 -3.85 11.23 8.88
N GLU A 58 -4.45 11.70 9.98
CA GLU A 58 -3.68 12.12 11.16
C GLU A 58 -2.97 10.88 11.74
N LEU A 59 -1.64 10.86 11.67
CA LEU A 59 -0.81 9.69 11.96
C LEU A 59 -0.87 9.29 13.45
N ASP A 60 -1.03 7.98 13.71
CA ASP A 60 -0.78 7.39 15.03
C ASP A 60 0.72 7.39 15.37
N GLU A 61 1.07 7.34 16.67
CA GLU A 61 2.47 7.35 17.14
C GLU A 61 3.33 6.23 16.53
N SER A 62 2.72 5.06 16.33
CA SER A 62 3.38 3.90 15.72
C SER A 62 3.73 4.14 14.24
N GLU A 63 2.81 4.72 13.47
CA GLU A 63 2.98 5.04 12.06
C GLU A 63 3.97 6.20 11.83
N TRP A 64 3.95 7.20 12.72
CA TRP A 64 4.92 8.30 12.73
C TRP A 64 6.36 7.79 12.91
N SER A 65 6.55 6.82 13.80
CA SER A 65 7.85 6.17 14.02
C SER A 65 8.35 5.51 12.73
N MET A 66 7.47 4.77 12.04
CA MET A 66 7.81 4.07 10.79
C MET A 66 8.17 5.03 9.66
N LYS A 67 7.39 6.10 9.45
CA LYS A 67 7.72 7.17 8.49
C LYS A 67 9.10 7.76 8.78
N ASN A 68 9.38 8.09 10.03
CA ASN A 68 10.68 8.61 10.44
C ASN A 68 11.83 7.62 10.20
N THR A 69 11.62 6.32 10.39
CA THR A 69 12.66 5.32 10.09
C THR A 69 12.94 5.23 8.60
N PHE A 70 11.92 5.35 7.75
CA PHE A 70 12.08 5.36 6.29
C PHE A 70 12.83 6.62 5.84
N ASP A 71 12.41 7.79 6.32
CA ASP A 71 13.04 9.07 6.01
C ASP A 71 14.51 9.11 6.48
N LYS A 72 14.85 8.47 7.60
CA LYS A 72 16.25 8.30 8.05
C LYS A 72 17.09 7.40 7.14
N ARG A 73 16.46 6.45 6.43
CA ARG A 73 17.14 5.56 5.48
C ARG A 73 17.29 6.21 4.10
N VAL A 74 16.39 7.13 3.75
CA VAL A 74 16.53 7.97 2.56
C VAL A 74 17.62 8.99 2.85
N ARG A 75 18.71 8.97 2.08
CA ARG A 75 19.71 10.05 2.13
C ARG A 75 19.25 11.16 1.20
N PRO A 76 18.72 12.30 1.70
CA PRO A 76 18.35 13.41 0.84
C PRO A 76 19.58 13.90 0.10
N ARG A 77 19.51 13.89 -1.23
CA ARG A 77 20.58 14.39 -2.09
C ARG A 77 20.25 15.85 -2.42
N VAL A 78 21.15 16.75 -2.06
CA VAL A 78 21.05 18.16 -2.43
C VAL A 78 21.50 18.29 -3.88
N PHE A 79 20.62 18.80 -4.74
CA PHE A 79 20.91 19.08 -6.14
C PHE A 79 21.27 20.56 -6.30
N LYS A 80 22.22 20.84 -7.18
CA LYS A 80 22.61 22.20 -7.57
C LYS A 80 22.13 22.49 -8.99
N GLU A 81 21.99 23.76 -9.29
CA GLU A 81 21.70 24.20 -10.66
C GLU A 81 22.82 23.74 -11.60
N GLY A 82 22.46 23.03 -12.66
CA GLY A 82 23.40 22.37 -13.58
C GLY A 82 23.55 20.85 -13.39
N ASP A 83 23.05 20.27 -12.30
CA ASP A 83 23.06 18.82 -12.10
C ASP A 83 22.06 18.12 -13.03
N LEU A 84 22.52 17.13 -13.78
CA LEU A 84 21.66 16.29 -14.61
C LEU A 84 20.98 15.23 -13.75
N VAL A 85 19.65 15.31 -13.65
CA VAL A 85 18.83 14.35 -12.89
C VAL A 85 17.90 13.58 -13.83
N LEU A 86 17.78 12.27 -13.59
CA LEU A 86 16.84 11.43 -14.33
C LEU A 86 15.41 11.72 -13.87
N LYS A 87 14.60 12.29 -14.76
CA LYS A 87 13.17 12.53 -14.52
C LYS A 87 12.36 11.33 -14.99
N LYS A 88 11.75 10.59 -14.05
CA LYS A 88 10.78 9.54 -14.37
C LYS A 88 9.56 10.18 -15.04
N ARG A 89 9.37 9.91 -16.34
CA ARG A 89 8.19 10.34 -17.10
C ARG A 89 7.05 9.37 -16.81
N LEU A 90 6.08 9.80 -16.01
CA LEU A 90 4.83 9.06 -15.84
C LEU A 90 3.92 9.31 -17.06
N PRO A 91 3.12 8.32 -17.48
CA PRO A 91 2.17 8.51 -18.57
C PRO A 91 1.22 9.65 -18.21
N ASN A 92 1.05 10.59 -19.15
CA ASN A 92 0.09 11.68 -19.00
C ASN A 92 -1.30 11.09 -19.18
N VAL A 93 -1.93 10.68 -18.08
CA VAL A 93 -3.36 10.36 -18.06
C VAL A 93 -4.08 11.68 -18.24
N LYS A 94 -4.40 12.03 -19.50
CA LYS A 94 -5.32 13.12 -19.77
C LYS A 94 -6.67 12.69 -19.20
N ASP A 95 -7.15 13.43 -18.20
CA ASP A 95 -8.50 13.26 -17.69
C ASP A 95 -9.47 13.42 -18.88
N PRO A 96 -10.29 12.42 -19.23
CA PRO A 96 -11.21 12.51 -20.36
C PRO A 96 -12.32 13.55 -20.15
N ARG A 97 -12.37 14.23 -18.99
CA ARG A 97 -13.46 15.13 -18.58
C ARG A 97 -13.10 16.62 -18.66
N GLY A 98 -12.38 17.02 -19.70
CA GLY A 98 -12.05 18.43 -19.95
C GLY A 98 -12.93 19.07 -21.03
N LYS A 99 -13.96 19.79 -20.57
CA LYS A 99 -14.97 20.60 -21.30
C LYS A 99 -16.00 19.86 -22.15
#